data_AF-A0A535ZUL5-F1
#
_entry.id   AF-A0A535ZUL5-F1
#
_cell.length_a   1.000
_cell.length_b   1.000
_cell.length_c   1.000
_cell.angle_alpha   90.00
_cell.angle_beta   90.00
_cell.angle_gamma   90.00
#
_symmetry.space_group_name_H-M   'P 1'
#
loop_
_entity.id
_entity.type
_entity.pdbx_description
1 polymer ?
#
loop_
_entity_poly.entity_id
_entity_poly.type
_entity_poly.pdbx_seq_one_letter_code
_entity_poly.pdbx_strand_id
1 'polypeptide(L)'
;MDLFTGAVGSGQVHDFNPGIGESGLFWTQPVAGDALDVDLEDGTASLRLGDLDEEDYHNLHNALVDGPSDPASVSFEMRWRAIAKPMNVTDAVHRFTGRFRLCAVQIEWSASAPGFRFTSDPASTTTNVRSVMGRERNGVFFDE
;
A
#
# COMPACT_ATOMS: atom_id res chain seq x y z
N MET A 1 15.49 -0.49 -0.44
CA MET A 1 14.60 0.18 0.52
C MET A 1 15.38 1.35 1.05
N ASP A 2 15.10 2.56 0.57
CA ASP A 2 15.79 3.74 1.07
C ASP A 2 15.20 4.07 2.44
N LEU A 3 16.01 3.84 3.48
CA LEU A 3 15.68 4.19 4.85
C LEU A 3 15.91 5.69 5.02
N PHE A 4 14.84 6.46 5.26
CA PHE A 4 14.98 7.88 5.55
C PHE A 4 15.77 8.06 6.86
N THR A 5 16.95 8.69 6.76
CA THR A 5 17.81 9.04 7.89
C THR A 5 18.00 10.56 7.91
N GLY A 6 16.97 11.29 8.35
CA GLY A 6 16.98 12.75 8.49
C GLY A 6 16.58 13.20 9.89
N ALA A 7 17.04 14.38 10.31
CA ALA A 7 16.62 15.00 11.58
C ALA A 7 15.11 15.27 11.56
N VAL A 8 14.40 14.65 12.49
CA VAL A 8 12.94 14.70 12.65
C VAL A 8 12.50 16.08 13.17
N GLY A 9 11.68 16.79 12.38
CA GLY A 9 11.00 18.03 12.78
C GLY A 9 9.66 17.75 13.46
N SER A 10 8.95 18.80 13.89
CA SER A 10 7.57 18.66 14.38
C SER A 10 6.62 18.31 13.24
N GLY A 11 5.89 17.19 13.36
CA GLY A 11 4.86 16.78 12.40
C GLY A 11 5.26 15.66 11.43
N GLN A 12 6.24 14.82 11.78
CA GLN A 12 6.62 13.65 10.98
C GLN A 12 6.02 12.36 11.56
N VAL A 13 5.54 11.48 10.67
CA VAL A 13 5.24 10.06 10.98
C VAL A 13 6.56 9.32 11.13
N HIS A 14 6.79 8.66 12.27
CA HIS A 14 8.04 7.97 12.53
C HIS A 14 8.07 6.59 11.86
N ASP A 15 7.13 5.73 12.22
CA ASP A 15 6.99 4.38 11.67
C ASP A 15 5.61 3.82 12.05
N PHE A 16 4.61 3.94 11.16
CA PHE A 16 3.29 3.34 11.33
C PHE A 16 3.26 2.01 10.60
N ASN A 17 3.12 0.92 11.35
CA ASN A 17 2.96 -0.43 10.80
C ASN A 17 2.20 -1.33 11.79
N PRO A 18 1.65 -2.48 11.36
CA PRO A 18 0.85 -3.35 12.23
C PRO A 18 1.68 -4.30 13.08
N GLY A 19 2.98 -4.02 13.25
CA GLY A 19 3.91 -4.90 13.94
C GLY A 19 4.21 -6.21 13.22
N ILE A 20 4.70 -7.18 13.99
CA ILE A 20 5.01 -8.54 13.52
C ILE A 20 4.06 -9.50 14.23
N GLY A 21 2.93 -9.80 13.60
CA GLY A 21 1.93 -10.71 14.19
C GLY A 21 2.45 -12.14 14.39
N GLU A 22 1.75 -12.93 15.20
CA GLU A 22 2.13 -14.33 15.54
C GLU A 22 2.40 -15.23 14.32
N SER A 23 1.78 -14.91 13.18
CA SER A 23 2.03 -15.57 11.89
C SER A 23 3.49 -15.49 11.41
N GLY A 24 4.30 -14.59 11.98
CA GLY A 24 5.65 -14.27 11.54
C GLY A 24 5.69 -13.42 10.26
N LEU A 25 4.53 -12.98 9.75
CA LEU A 25 4.48 -12.04 8.64
C LEU A 25 4.94 -10.66 9.10
N PHE A 26 5.85 -10.09 8.33
CA PHE A 26 6.46 -8.81 8.61
C PHE A 26 5.56 -7.68 8.09
N TRP A 27 5.10 -6.79 8.97
CA TRP A 27 4.33 -5.57 8.65
C TRP A 27 3.19 -5.82 7.66
N THR A 28 2.46 -6.91 7.90
CA THR A 28 1.35 -7.34 7.07
C THR A 28 0.14 -7.54 7.97
N GLN A 29 -0.98 -6.92 7.59
CA GLN A 29 -2.25 -7.15 8.25
C GLN A 29 -3.34 -7.50 7.24
N PRO A 30 -4.29 -8.37 7.62
CA PRO A 30 -5.45 -8.63 6.80
C PRO A 30 -6.37 -7.41 6.80
N VAL A 31 -6.98 -7.12 5.65
CA VAL A 31 -8.08 -6.16 5.54
C VAL A 31 -9.37 -6.89 5.21
N ALA A 32 -10.51 -6.26 5.46
CA ALA A 32 -11.80 -6.83 5.11
C ALA A 32 -11.86 -7.13 3.60
N GLY A 33 -12.44 -8.28 3.23
CA GLY A 33 -12.44 -8.73 1.83
C GLY A 33 -13.23 -7.82 0.88
N ASP A 34 -14.14 -6.99 1.42
CA ASP A 34 -14.92 -5.98 0.71
C ASP A 34 -14.24 -4.60 0.67
N ALA A 35 -13.07 -4.44 1.30
CA ALA A 35 -12.28 -3.22 1.21
C ALA A 35 -11.69 -3.00 -0.19
N LEU A 36 -11.51 -4.07 -0.96
CA LEU A 36 -10.93 -4.07 -2.30
C LEU A 36 -11.95 -4.56 -3.34
N ASP A 37 -12.22 -3.71 -4.33
CA ASP A 37 -13.03 -4.07 -5.51
C ASP A 37 -12.17 -3.91 -6.78
N VAL A 38 -12.24 -4.91 -7.68
CA VAL A 38 -11.38 -4.97 -8.87
C VAL A 38 -12.17 -5.52 -10.06
N ASP A 39 -12.33 -4.68 -11.08
CA ASP A 39 -12.79 -5.09 -12.41
C ASP A 39 -11.70 -4.83 -13.45
N LEU A 40 -11.03 -5.90 -13.90
CA LEU A 40 -9.93 -5.80 -14.86
C LEU A 40 -10.39 -5.64 -16.31
N GLU A 41 -11.62 -6.00 -16.61
CA GLU A 41 -12.18 -5.87 -17.96
C GLU A 41 -12.67 -4.43 -18.17
N ASP A 42 -13.40 -3.88 -17.20
CA ASP A 42 -13.80 -2.48 -17.15
C ASP A 42 -12.63 -1.54 -16.81
N GLY A 43 -11.53 -2.09 -16.30
CA GLY A 43 -10.30 -1.35 -16.03
C GLY A 43 -10.43 -0.41 -14.84
N THR A 44 -11.14 -0.83 -13.79
CA THR A 44 -11.30 -0.10 -12.54
C THR A 44 -10.85 -0.93 -11.34
N ALA A 45 -10.34 -0.26 -10.31
CA ALA A 45 -10.18 -0.85 -8.99
C ALA A 45 -10.38 0.22 -7.92
N SER A 46 -10.80 -0.17 -6.72
CA SER A 46 -10.85 0.72 -5.57
C SER A 46 -10.45 0.00 -4.30
N LEU A 47 -9.74 0.72 -3.43
CA LEU A 47 -9.41 0.31 -2.08
C LEU A 47 -9.96 1.34 -1.11
N ARG A 48 -10.76 0.92 -0.14
CA ARG A 48 -11.25 1.77 0.94
C ARG A 48 -10.96 1.13 2.28
N LEU A 49 -10.16 1.81 3.08
CA LEU A 49 -9.77 1.42 4.43
C LEU A 49 -10.06 2.61 5.35
N GLY A 50 -10.73 2.35 6.47
CA GLY A 50 -11.07 3.37 7.46
C GLY A 50 -10.60 2.92 8.82
N ASP A 51 -9.95 3.82 9.55
CA ASP A 51 -9.43 3.60 10.91
C ASP A 51 -8.69 2.25 11.04
N LEU A 52 -7.86 1.92 10.05
CA LEU A 52 -7.03 0.73 10.08
C LEU A 52 -6.03 0.88 11.23
N ASP A 53 -5.97 -0.14 12.08
CA ASP A 53 -5.12 -0.17 13.27
C ASP A 53 -3.65 -0.23 12.86
N GLU A 54 -2.85 0.63 13.48
CA GLU A 54 -1.41 0.73 13.26
C GLU A 54 -0.72 1.05 14.58
N GLU A 55 0.59 0.86 14.62
CA GLU A 55 1.42 1.17 15.77
C GLU A 55 2.48 2.21 15.38
N ASP A 56 2.60 3.31 16.14
CA ASP A 56 3.72 4.24 16.01
C ASP A 56 4.88 3.77 16.90
N TYR A 57 5.86 3.12 16.31
CA TYR A 57 7.03 2.59 17.04
C TYR A 57 8.10 3.64 17.33
N HIS A 58 7.97 4.86 16.80
CA HIS A 58 8.93 5.97 16.91
C HIS A 58 10.31 5.75 16.24
N ASN A 59 10.73 4.49 16.08
CA ASN A 59 11.99 4.10 15.47
C ASN A 59 11.96 2.66 14.97
N LEU A 60 12.83 2.39 13.98
CA LEU A 60 12.94 1.07 13.35
C LEU A 60 13.28 -0.05 14.34
N HIS A 61 14.10 0.20 15.37
CA HIS A 61 14.49 -0.87 16.30
C HIS A 61 13.25 -1.44 17.02
N ASN A 62 12.39 -0.56 17.52
CA ASN A 62 11.13 -0.96 18.15
C ASN A 62 10.24 -1.71 17.16
N ALA A 63 10.05 -1.21 15.94
CA ALA A 63 9.22 -1.88 14.93
C ALA A 63 9.74 -3.27 14.51
N LEU A 64 11.05 -3.48 14.55
CA LEU A 64 11.67 -4.77 14.20
C LEU A 64 11.55 -5.82 15.31
N VAL A 65 11.43 -5.39 16.56
CA VAL A 65 11.39 -6.30 17.73
C VAL A 65 10.02 -6.33 18.39
N ASP A 66 9.03 -5.69 17.77
CA ASP A 66 7.69 -5.48 18.35
C ASP A 66 7.80 -4.85 19.75
N GLY A 67 8.59 -3.78 19.83
CA GLY A 67 8.92 -3.05 21.06
C GLY A 67 7.86 -2.00 21.44
N PRO A 68 8.21 -1.03 22.31
CA PRO A 68 7.26 0.01 22.71
C PRO A 68 6.73 0.83 21.53
N SER A 69 5.40 0.98 21.48
CA SER A 69 4.65 1.74 20.48
C SER A 69 3.50 2.55 21.11
N ASP A 70 3.00 3.54 20.36
CA ASP A 70 1.72 4.20 20.62
C ASP A 70 0.64 3.75 19.63
N PRO A 71 -0.64 3.72 20.02
CA PRO A 71 -1.71 3.40 19.09
C PRO A 71 -1.83 4.46 18.00
N ALA A 72 -1.96 4.02 16.76
CA ALA A 72 -2.14 4.86 15.59
C ALA A 72 -3.25 4.31 14.69
N SER A 73 -3.71 5.14 13.75
CA SER A 73 -4.61 4.66 12.71
C SER A 73 -4.37 5.35 11.38
N VAL A 74 -4.67 4.63 10.30
CA VAL A 74 -4.64 5.14 8.93
C VAL A 74 -5.95 4.90 8.20
N SER A 75 -6.31 5.80 7.31
CA SER A 75 -7.44 5.62 6.39
C SER A 75 -6.99 5.92 4.98
N PHE A 76 -7.44 5.10 4.02
CA PHE A 76 -7.13 5.23 2.61
C PHE A 76 -8.43 5.18 1.79
N GLU A 77 -8.56 6.09 0.84
CA GLU A 77 -9.48 5.92 -0.28
C GLU A 77 -8.70 6.08 -1.58
N MET A 78 -8.57 4.96 -2.30
CA MET A 78 -7.83 4.89 -3.55
C MET A 78 -8.72 4.38 -4.68
N ARG A 79 -8.58 5.00 -5.86
CA ARG A 79 -9.32 4.62 -7.06
C ARG A 79 -8.38 4.58 -8.26
N TRP A 80 -8.34 3.45 -8.94
CA TRP A 80 -7.59 3.26 -10.18
C TRP A 80 -8.52 3.21 -11.38
N ARG A 81 -8.05 3.78 -12.49
CA ARG A 81 -8.71 3.66 -13.80
C ARG A 81 -7.68 3.45 -14.89
N ALA A 82 -7.93 2.48 -15.76
CA ALA A 82 -7.08 2.19 -16.90
C ALA A 82 -7.01 3.40 -17.86
N ILE A 83 -5.80 3.74 -18.28
CA ILE A 83 -5.51 4.80 -19.25
C ILE A 83 -4.93 4.26 -20.56
N ALA A 84 -4.65 2.96 -20.61
CA ALA A 84 -4.12 2.27 -21.76
C ALA A 84 -4.78 0.90 -21.96
N LYS A 85 -4.63 0.37 -23.17
CA LYS A 85 -5.01 -1.01 -23.49
C LYS A 85 -4.17 -2.01 -22.67
N PRO A 86 -4.71 -3.22 -22.42
CA PRO A 86 -3.96 -4.25 -21.73
C PRO A 86 -2.75 -4.69 -22.55
N MET A 87 -1.67 -5.01 -21.86
CA MET A 87 -0.43 -5.54 -22.41
C MET A 87 -0.09 -6.86 -21.73
N ASN A 88 0.47 -7.79 -22.49
CA ASN A 88 1.08 -8.99 -21.95
C ASN A 88 2.56 -8.71 -21.71
N VAL A 89 3.06 -9.10 -20.54
CA VAL A 89 4.47 -9.02 -20.18
C VAL A 89 4.93 -10.44 -19.89
N THR A 90 6.03 -10.85 -20.51
CA THR A 90 6.63 -12.16 -20.28
C THR A 90 8.14 -12.00 -20.18
N ASP A 91 8.69 -12.48 -19.06
CA ASP A 91 10.11 -12.58 -18.81
C ASP A 91 10.44 -14.04 -18.49
N ALA A 92 10.93 -14.74 -19.52
CA ALA A 92 11.25 -16.16 -19.40
C ALA A 92 12.48 -16.43 -18.51
N VAL A 93 13.39 -15.47 -18.38
CA VAL A 93 14.59 -15.61 -17.54
C VAL A 93 14.18 -15.64 -16.06
N HIS A 94 13.25 -14.77 -15.68
CA HIS A 94 12.73 -14.69 -14.31
C HIS A 94 11.43 -15.46 -14.10
N ARG A 95 10.98 -16.25 -15.08
CA ARG A 95 9.75 -17.05 -15.04
C ARG A 95 8.51 -16.23 -14.64
N PHE A 96 8.40 -15.02 -15.17
CA PHE A 96 7.32 -14.09 -14.88
C PHE A 96 6.43 -13.89 -16.11
N THR A 97 5.11 -13.97 -15.94
CA THR A 97 4.18 -13.59 -16.98
C THR A 97 2.91 -12.97 -16.39
N GLY A 98 2.33 -12.00 -17.09
CA GLY A 98 1.09 -11.39 -16.67
C GLY A 98 0.46 -10.50 -17.72
N ARG A 99 -0.79 -10.15 -17.48
CA ARG A 99 -1.59 -9.24 -18.31
C ARG A 99 -1.92 -8.02 -17.47
N PHE A 100 -1.45 -6.86 -17.91
CA PHE A 100 -1.45 -5.61 -17.15
C PHE A 100 -2.06 -4.46 -17.94
N ARG A 101 -2.56 -3.44 -17.26
CA ARG A 101 -2.98 -2.15 -17.82
C ARG A 101 -2.26 -1.04 -17.07
N LEU A 102 -1.80 -0.02 -17.80
CA LEU A 102 -1.40 1.24 -17.16
C LEU A 102 -2.66 1.96 -16.67
N CYS A 103 -2.55 2.56 -15.50
CA CYS A 103 -3.64 3.27 -14.84
C CYS A 103 -3.22 4.65 -14.37
N ALA A 104 -4.20 5.52 -14.18
CA ALA A 104 -4.10 6.62 -13.24
C ALA A 104 -4.67 6.16 -11.89
N VAL A 105 -4.17 6.73 -10.80
CA VAL A 105 -4.73 6.59 -9.46
C VAL A 105 -5.12 7.94 -8.92
N GLN A 106 -6.18 7.96 -8.10
CA GLN A 106 -6.50 9.05 -7.19
C GLN A 106 -6.45 8.48 -5.77
N ILE A 107 -5.79 9.19 -4.85
CA ILE A 107 -5.67 8.79 -3.45
C ILE A 107 -5.97 9.99 -2.55
N GLU A 108 -6.77 9.76 -1.53
CA GLU A 108 -6.76 10.55 -0.30
C GLU A 108 -6.48 9.64 0.89
N TRP A 109 -5.77 10.16 1.88
CA TRP A 109 -5.45 9.39 3.08
C TRP A 109 -5.27 10.29 4.30
N SER A 110 -5.44 9.69 5.47
CA SER A 110 -5.21 10.35 6.75
C SER A 110 -4.54 9.42 7.74
N ALA A 111 -3.86 10.02 8.71
CA ALA A 111 -3.21 9.30 9.80
C ALA A 111 -3.47 10.03 11.13
N SER A 112 -3.57 9.27 12.21
CA SER A 112 -3.79 9.78 13.57
C SER A 112 -2.98 9.00 14.58
N ALA A 113 -2.43 9.70 15.58
CA ALA A 113 -1.77 9.13 16.77
C ALA A 113 -1.84 10.17 17.91
N PRO A 114 -1.48 9.84 19.17
CA PRO A 114 -1.43 10.80 20.25
C PRO A 114 -0.62 12.06 19.90
N GLY A 115 -1.27 13.22 19.86
CA GLY A 115 -0.62 14.49 19.53
C GLY A 115 -0.29 14.70 18.05
N PHE A 116 -0.68 13.79 17.16
CA PHE A 116 -0.42 13.86 15.72
C PHE A 116 -1.69 13.62 14.89
N ARG A 117 -1.89 14.45 13.86
CA ARG A 117 -2.90 14.20 12.84
C ARG A 117 -2.42 14.70 11.49
N PHE A 118 -2.63 13.88 10.47
CA PHE A 118 -2.35 14.21 9.08
C PHE A 118 -3.58 13.95 8.22
N THR A 119 -3.76 14.78 7.19
CA THR A 119 -4.76 14.57 6.15
C THR A 119 -4.13 15.05 4.86
N SER A 120 -4.16 14.22 3.82
CA SER A 120 -3.65 14.59 2.51
C SER A 120 -4.51 15.68 1.88
N ASP A 121 -3.98 16.30 0.83
CA ASP A 121 -4.82 17.08 -0.07
C ASP A 121 -5.90 16.18 -0.73
N PRO A 122 -6.98 16.77 -1.28
CA PRO A 122 -8.06 16.01 -1.92
C PRO A 122 -7.56 15.11 -3.05
N ALA A 123 -8.19 13.94 -3.24
CA ALA A 123 -7.75 12.95 -4.21
C ALA A 123 -7.57 13.48 -5.66
N SER A 124 -8.29 14.54 -6.03
CA SER A 124 -8.15 15.23 -7.33
C SER A 124 -6.79 15.89 -7.56
N THR A 125 -6.01 16.15 -6.52
CA THR A 125 -4.66 16.75 -6.62
C THR A 125 -3.56 15.68 -6.71
N THR A 126 -3.93 14.40 -6.73
CA THR A 126 -2.98 13.28 -6.86
C THR A 126 -2.08 13.45 -8.09
N THR A 127 -0.76 13.41 -7.86
CA THR A 127 0.21 13.30 -8.95
C THR A 127 0.57 11.84 -9.18
N ASN A 128 0.09 11.26 -10.28
CA ASN A 128 0.40 9.88 -10.63
C ASN A 128 1.79 9.77 -11.28
N VAL A 129 2.72 9.06 -10.63
CA VAL A 129 4.03 8.73 -11.23
C VAL A 129 3.93 7.49 -12.10
N ARG A 130 3.38 6.40 -11.55
CA ARG A 130 3.12 5.14 -12.25
C ARG A 130 2.07 4.35 -11.49
N SER A 131 1.09 3.79 -12.20
CA SER A 131 0.19 2.79 -11.62
C SER A 131 -0.15 1.72 -12.64
N VAL A 132 -0.30 0.50 -12.14
CA VAL A 132 -0.58 -0.69 -12.93
C VAL A 132 -1.62 -1.52 -12.20
N MET A 133 -2.56 -2.07 -12.94
CA MET A 133 -3.46 -3.13 -12.47
C MET A 133 -3.35 -4.32 -13.41
N GLY A 134 -3.54 -5.53 -12.92
CA GLY A 134 -3.46 -6.71 -13.78
C GLY A 134 -3.55 -8.01 -13.01
N ARG A 135 -3.38 -9.10 -13.76
CA ARG A 135 -3.20 -10.45 -13.22
C ARG A 135 -1.81 -10.92 -13.59
N GLU A 136 -1.11 -11.36 -12.58
CA GLU A 136 0.15 -12.08 -12.71
C GLU A 136 -0.12 -13.57 -12.54
N ARG A 137 0.66 -14.40 -13.24
CA ARG A 137 0.72 -15.83 -12.97
C ARG A 137 1.97 -16.13 -12.14
N ASN A 138 1.78 -16.84 -11.03
CA ASN A 138 2.87 -17.30 -10.19
C ASN A 138 3.91 -18.08 -11.03
N GLY A 139 5.19 -17.79 -10.84
CA GLY A 139 6.28 -18.35 -11.65
C GLY A 139 6.51 -19.85 -11.52
N VAL A 140 5.94 -20.50 -10.50
CA VAL A 140 5.86 -21.97 -10.44
C VAL A 140 5.02 -22.52 -11.60
N PHE A 141 3.95 -21.81 -11.99
CA PHE A 141 3.06 -22.17 -13.09
C PHE A 141 3.47 -21.52 -14.43
N PHE A 142 4.73 -21.11 -14.57
CA PHE A 142 5.16 -20.38 -15.77
C PHE A 142 5.06 -21.21 -17.06
N ASP A 143 5.38 -22.50 -16.98
CA ASP A 143 5.41 -23.42 -18.13
C ASP A 143 4.06 -24.10 -18.44
N GLU A 144 3.01 -23.80 -17.65
CA GLU A 144 1.63 -24.30 -17.85
C GLU A 144 0.82 -23.41 -18.81
#